data_AF-A0A9P6GWF6-F1
#
_entry.id   AF-A0A9P6GWF6-F1
#
_cell.length_a   1.000
_cell.length_b   1.000
_cell.length_c   1.000
_cell.angle_alpha   90.00
_cell.angle_beta   90.00
_cell.angle_gamma   90.00
#
_symmetry.space_group_name_H-M   'P 1'
#
loop_
_entity.id
_entity.type
_entity.pdbx_description
1 polymer ?
#
loop_
_entity_poly.entity_id
_entity_poly.type
_entity_poly.pdbx_seq_one_letter_code
_entity_poly.pdbx_strand_id
1 'polypeptide(L)'
;MNEDVDTVNIKQASQWITHELQNFMIEKNLVRSKEWKEIILELEKQVEVEEEPERQEAIRTKESEEMLVRMRDSIREEVQGEMRRARATAPRRYTYRPIECFKCMKEGHIARNCSFGAEGRPQERVDSIIKNLSILSM
;
A
#
# COMPACT_ATOMS: atom_id res chain seq x y z
N MET A 1 -20.35 16.92 5.53
CA MET A 1 -20.88 17.24 6.87
C MET A 1 -21.71 16.06 7.30
N ASN A 2 -21.07 15.01 7.80
CA ASN A 2 -21.71 13.85 8.43
C ASN A 2 -20.88 13.62 9.68
N GLU A 3 -21.26 14.27 10.78
CA GLU A 3 -20.77 13.86 12.09
C GLU A 3 -21.66 12.71 12.54
N ASP A 4 -21.03 11.57 12.75
CA ASP A 4 -21.64 10.26 12.80
C ASP A 4 -22.64 10.10 13.95
N VAL A 5 -23.83 9.62 13.57
CA VAL A 5 -25.02 9.32 14.37
C VAL A 5 -24.73 8.33 15.52
N ASP A 6 -23.60 7.63 15.49
CA ASP A 6 -23.21 6.63 16.49
C ASP A 6 -22.58 7.24 17.76
N THR A 7 -21.94 8.41 17.65
CA THR A 7 -21.27 9.05 18.80
C THR A 7 -22.26 9.64 19.82
N VAL A 8 -23.44 10.05 19.35
CA VAL A 8 -24.53 10.58 20.18
C VAL A 8 -25.16 9.48 21.03
N ASN A 9 -25.26 8.26 20.48
CA ASN A 9 -25.87 7.11 21.15
C ASN A 9 -24.99 6.59 22.30
N ILE A 10 -23.68 6.52 22.10
CA ILE A 10 -22.73 6.06 23.14
C ILE A 10 -22.69 7.05 24.32
N LYS A 11 -22.71 8.36 24.04
CA LYS A 11 -22.69 9.39 25.09
C LYS A 11 -24.00 9.43 25.89
N GLN A 12 -25.14 9.21 25.23
CA GLN A 12 -26.43 9.15 25.91
C GLN A 12 -26.57 7.86 26.74
N ALA A 13 -26.10 6.73 26.22
CA ALA A 13 -26.07 5.46 26.94
C ALA A 13 -25.14 5.53 28.16
N SER A 14 -23.95 6.12 28.04
CA SER A 14 -23.03 6.26 29.17
C SER A 14 -23.60 7.17 30.26
N GLN A 15 -24.24 8.27 29.88
CA GLN A 15 -24.94 9.15 30.83
C GLN A 15 -26.07 8.43 31.57
N TRP A 16 -26.90 7.66 30.85
CA TRP A 16 -27.99 6.89 31.47
C TRP A 16 -27.47 5.82 32.45
N ILE A 17 -26.46 5.04 32.05
CA ILE A 17 -25.83 4.02 32.90
C ILE A 17 -25.24 4.65 34.17
N THR A 18 -24.61 5.83 34.08
CA THR A 18 -24.05 6.50 35.26
C THR A 18 -25.11 6.95 36.26
N HIS A 19 -26.28 7.40 35.79
CA HIS A 19 -27.37 7.84 36.66
C HIS A 19 -28.05 6.65 37.36
N GLU A 20 -28.25 5.54 36.64
CA GLU A 20 -28.81 4.30 37.20
C GLU A 20 -27.91 3.74 38.31
N LEU A 21 -26.59 3.71 38.06
CA LEU A 21 -25.60 3.26 39.03
C LEU A 21 -25.51 4.20 40.24
N GLN A 22 -25.57 5.51 40.03
CA GLN A 22 -25.61 6.49 41.12
C GLN A 22 -26.83 6.31 42.01
N ASN A 23 -28.01 6.12 41.42
CA ASN A 23 -29.25 5.87 42.16
C ASN A 23 -29.17 4.54 42.94
N PHE A 24 -28.65 3.48 42.32
CA PHE A 24 -28.43 2.21 43.00
C PHE A 24 -27.45 2.33 44.19
N MET A 25 -26.35 3.08 44.02
CA MET A 25 -25.39 3.31 45.09
C MET A 25 -26.00 4.10 46.27
N ILE A 26 -26.88 5.07 45.98
CA ILE A 26 -27.62 5.85 46.98
C ILE A 26 -28.67 4.98 47.68
N GLU A 27 -29.48 4.22 46.94
CA GLU A 27 -30.54 3.34 47.46
C GLU A 27 -30.00 2.25 48.38
N LYS A 28 -28.83 1.69 48.04
CA LYS A 28 -28.15 0.68 48.87
C LYS A 28 -27.34 1.29 50.02
N ASN A 29 -27.38 2.62 50.18
CA ASN A 29 -26.64 3.38 51.19
C ASN A 29 -25.12 3.10 51.18
N LEU A 30 -24.60 2.70 50.01
CA LEU A 30 -23.19 2.32 49.80
C LEU A 30 -22.29 3.55 49.73
N VAL A 31 -22.86 4.74 49.49
CA VAL A 31 -22.15 6.03 49.38
C VAL A 31 -21.39 6.42 50.67
N ARG A 32 -21.71 5.84 51.82
CA ARG A 32 -21.12 6.21 53.13
C ARG A 32 -20.12 5.21 53.72
N SER A 33 -19.90 4.06 53.11
CA SER A 33 -18.93 3.10 53.65
C SER A 33 -17.50 3.53 53.24
N LYS A 34 -16.62 3.64 54.23
CA LYS A 34 -15.17 3.87 54.02
C LYS A 34 -14.55 2.76 53.16
N GLU A 35 -15.18 1.59 53.13
CA GLU A 35 -14.69 0.39 52.44
C GLU A 35 -14.81 0.54 50.91
N TRP A 36 -15.80 1.26 50.38
CA TRP A 36 -15.92 1.45 48.92
C TRP A 36 -14.81 2.31 48.33
N LYS A 37 -14.33 3.32 49.06
CA LYS A 37 -13.17 4.10 48.63
C LYS A 37 -11.90 3.26 48.61
N GLU A 38 -11.75 2.38 49.59
CA GLU A 38 -10.62 1.44 49.65
C GLU A 38 -10.70 0.40 48.53
N ILE A 39 -11.89 -0.10 48.21
CA ILE A 39 -12.12 -1.01 47.08
C ILE A 39 -11.82 -0.31 45.75
N ILE A 40 -12.28 0.93 45.55
CA ILE A 40 -11.98 1.68 44.31
C ILE A 40 -10.47 1.91 44.18
N LEU A 41 -9.80 2.34 45.25
CA LEU A 41 -8.35 2.55 45.23
C LEU A 41 -7.56 1.27 44.95
N GLU A 42 -8.00 0.13 45.50
CA GLU A 42 -7.37 -1.16 45.25
C GLU A 42 -7.62 -1.65 43.82
N LEU A 43 -8.82 -1.40 43.26
CA LEU A 43 -9.13 -1.69 41.86
C LEU A 43 -8.32 -0.79 40.90
N GLU A 44 -8.20 0.50 41.18
CA GLU A 44 -7.36 1.44 40.40
C GLU A 44 -5.90 0.99 40.40
N LYS A 45 -5.38 0.56 41.56
CA LYS A 45 -4.03 0.02 41.69
C LYS A 45 -3.84 -1.29 40.91
N GLN A 46 -4.84 -2.16 40.85
CA GLN A 46 -4.76 -3.40 40.07
C GLN A 46 -4.77 -3.12 38.56
N VAL A 47 -5.58 -2.16 38.10
CA VAL A 47 -5.58 -1.72 36.70
C VAL A 47 -4.23 -1.10 36.31
N GLU A 48 -3.61 -0.33 37.19
CA GLU A 48 -2.28 0.26 36.92
C GLU A 48 -1.17 -0.80 36.79
N VAL A 49 -1.30 -1.93 37.51
CA VAL A 49 -0.37 -3.08 37.42
C VAL A 49 -0.60 -3.91 36.15
N GLU A 50 -1.83 -3.99 35.64
CA GLU A 50 -2.14 -4.72 34.40
C GLU A 50 -1.85 -3.91 33.13
N GLU A 51 -2.00 -2.58 33.15
CA GLU A 51 -1.74 -1.73 31.97
C GLU A 51 -0.25 -1.59 31.62
N GLU A 52 0.64 -1.64 32.60
CA GLU A 52 2.08 -1.42 32.39
C GLU A 52 2.80 -2.55 31.60
N PRO A 53 2.56 -3.85 31.86
CA PRO A 53 3.14 -4.91 31.03
C PRO A 53 2.63 -4.89 29.59
N GLU A 54 1.35 -4.54 29.37
CA GLU A 54 0.78 -4.40 28.02
C GLU A 54 1.42 -3.24 27.24
N ARG A 55 1.66 -2.10 27.90
CA ARG A 55 2.39 -0.96 27.31
C ARG A 55 3.81 -1.35 26.91
N GLN A 56 4.52 -2.09 27.75
CA GLN A 56 5.87 -2.56 27.45
C GLN A 56 5.90 -3.56 26.30
N GLU A 57 4.92 -4.46 26.22
CA GLU A 57 4.79 -5.38 25.08
C GLU A 57 4.41 -4.66 23.78
N ALA A 58 3.52 -3.66 23.84
CA ALA A 58 3.19 -2.80 22.71
C ALA A 58 4.39 -1.97 22.21
N ILE A 59 5.27 -1.51 23.11
CA ILE A 59 6.52 -0.84 22.73
C ILE A 59 7.48 -1.84 22.07
N ARG A 60 7.67 -3.02 22.68
CA ARG A 60 8.54 -4.08 22.16
C ARG A 60 8.15 -4.52 20.74
N THR A 61 6.85 -4.68 20.49
CA THR A 61 6.32 -5.03 19.17
C THR A 61 6.54 -3.92 18.16
N LYS A 62 6.27 -2.66 18.52
CA LYS A 62 6.59 -1.49 17.66
C LYS A 62 8.07 -1.40 17.33
N GLU A 63 8.97 -1.59 18.29
CA GLU A 63 10.43 -1.58 18.05
C GLU A 63 10.85 -2.71 17.11
N SER A 64 10.25 -3.91 17.26
CA SER A 64 10.51 -5.03 16.36
C SER A 64 10.00 -4.77 14.93
N GLU A 65 8.85 -4.12 14.79
CA GLU A 65 8.32 -3.70 13.48
C GLU A 65 9.20 -2.63 12.83
N GLU A 66 9.64 -1.62 13.60
CA GLU A 66 10.57 -0.60 13.10
C GLU A 66 11.89 -1.22 12.63
N MET A 67 12.41 -2.22 13.35
CA MET A 67 13.61 -2.95 12.94
C MET A 67 13.39 -3.68 11.60
N LEU A 68 12.25 -4.34 11.42
CA LEU A 68 11.90 -5.01 10.16
C LEU A 68 11.73 -4.02 9.00
N VAL A 69 11.16 -2.84 9.27
CA VAL A 69 11.04 -1.76 8.27
C VAL A 69 12.42 -1.27 7.86
N ARG A 70 13.33 -1.00 8.81
CA ARG A 70 14.71 -0.59 8.52
C ARG A 70 15.45 -1.64 7.68
N MET A 71 15.29 -2.92 8.01
CA MET A 71 15.90 -4.01 7.25
C MET A 71 15.34 -4.08 5.82
N ARG A 72 14.02 -3.98 5.67
CA ARG A 72 13.36 -3.96 4.35
C ARG A 72 13.85 -2.80 3.48
N ASP A 73 13.96 -1.61 4.06
CA ASP A 73 14.41 -0.42 3.35
C ASP A 73 15.89 -0.52 2.97
N SER A 74 16.74 -1.08 3.85
CA SER A 74 18.14 -1.36 3.52
C SER A 74 18.27 -2.31 2.31
N ILE A 75 17.51 -3.41 2.30
CA ILE A 75 17.50 -4.36 1.19
C ILE A 75 17.00 -3.68 -0.10
N ARG A 76 15.95 -2.87 0.01
CA ARG A 76 15.40 -2.11 -1.13
C ARG A 76 16.47 -1.20 -1.73
N GLU A 77 17.20 -0.44 -0.91
CA GLU A 77 18.25 0.46 -1.37
C GLU A 77 19.42 -0.30 -2.00
N GLU A 78 19.80 -1.44 -1.43
CA GLU A 78 20.87 -2.30 -1.97
C GLU A 78 20.50 -2.83 -3.38
N VAL A 79 19.30 -3.39 -3.53
CA VAL A 79 18.79 -3.88 -4.81
C VAL A 79 18.70 -2.75 -5.84
N GLN A 80 18.19 -1.58 -5.44
CA GLN A 80 18.15 -0.41 -6.32
C GLN A 80 19.55 0.04 -6.73
N GLY A 81 20.50 0.05 -5.80
CA GLY A 81 21.90 0.38 -6.05
C GLY A 81 22.56 -0.58 -7.03
N GLU A 82 22.30 -1.88 -6.91
CA GLU A 82 22.73 -2.88 -7.88
C GLU A 82 22.12 -2.68 -9.26
N MET A 83 20.80 -2.45 -9.36
CA MET A 83 20.15 -2.17 -10.64
C MET A 83 20.72 -0.92 -11.31
N ARG A 84 21.00 0.15 -10.54
CA ARG A 84 21.65 1.37 -11.07
C ARG A 84 23.05 1.07 -11.60
N ARG A 85 23.85 0.30 -10.85
CA ARG A 85 25.21 -0.13 -11.28
C ARG A 85 25.15 -0.99 -12.54
N ALA A 86 24.27 -1.99 -12.56
CA ALA A 86 24.07 -2.88 -13.69
C ALA A 86 23.64 -2.11 -14.94
N ARG A 87 22.77 -1.11 -14.81
CA ARG A 87 22.37 -0.25 -15.94
C ARG A 87 23.52 0.64 -16.44
N ALA A 88 24.36 1.14 -15.53
CA ALA A 88 25.51 1.96 -15.90
C ALA A 88 26.58 1.17 -16.67
N THR A 89 26.77 -0.11 -16.30
CA THR A 89 27.73 -1.01 -16.97
C THR A 89 27.13 -1.83 -18.10
N ALA A 90 25.79 -1.82 -18.24
CA ALA A 90 25.12 -2.54 -19.32
C ALA A 90 25.62 -2.04 -20.67
N PRO A 91 26.12 -2.93 -21.55
CA PRO A 91 26.49 -2.54 -22.90
C PRO A 91 25.24 -2.00 -23.59
N ARG A 92 25.36 -0.84 -24.25
CA ARG A 92 24.35 -0.40 -25.20
C ARG A 92 24.30 -1.46 -26.29
N ARG A 93 23.32 -2.37 -26.22
CA ARG A 93 22.98 -3.26 -27.32
C ARG A 93 22.48 -2.36 -28.45
N TYR A 94 23.40 -1.91 -29.30
CA TYR A 94 23.08 -1.38 -30.60
C TYR A 94 22.63 -2.57 -31.44
N THR A 95 21.40 -3.04 -31.21
CA THR A 95 20.77 -3.92 -32.17
C THR A 95 20.62 -3.07 -33.42
N TYR A 96 21.44 -3.32 -34.44
CA TYR A 96 21.25 -2.76 -35.77
C TYR A 96 19.93 -3.32 -36.28
N ARG A 97 18.83 -2.69 -35.91
CA ARG A 97 17.57 -2.82 -36.63
C ARG A 97 17.68 -1.80 -37.75
N PRO A 98 17.77 -2.25 -39.02
CA PRO A 98 17.73 -1.31 -40.12
C PRO A 98 16.48 -0.45 -39.99
N ILE A 99 16.67 0.87 -40.05
CA ILE A 99 15.57 1.83 -39.97
C ILE A 99 14.77 1.71 -41.26
N GLU A 100 13.62 1.04 -41.19
CA GLU A 100 12.67 0.92 -42.28
C GLU A 100 11.64 2.07 -42.25
N CYS A 101 11.37 2.64 -43.41
CA CYS A 101 10.34 3.65 -43.57
C CYS A 101 8.95 2.99 -43.55
N PHE A 102 8.10 3.31 -42.57
CA PHE A 102 6.72 2.79 -42.51
C PHE A 102 5.82 3.20 -43.69
N LYS A 103 6.25 4.19 -44.50
CA LYS A 103 5.48 4.69 -45.63
C LYS A 103 5.76 3.91 -46.91
N CYS A 104 7.04 3.79 -47.28
CA CYS A 104 7.47 3.15 -48.53
C CYS A 104 8.20 1.81 -48.32
N MET A 105 8.42 1.41 -47.05
CA MET A 105 9.06 0.17 -46.63
C MET A 105 10.53 0.00 -47.03
N LYS A 106 11.18 1.08 -47.49
CA LYS A 106 12.61 1.10 -47.78
C LYS A 106 13.44 1.44 -46.55
N GLU A 107 14.64 0.88 -46.46
CA GLU A 107 15.59 1.17 -45.39
C GLU A 107 16.23 2.56 -45.54
N GLY A 108 16.89 3.03 -44.47
CA GLY A 108 17.71 4.25 -44.46
C GLY A 108 17.00 5.53 -44.03
N HIS A 109 15.68 5.51 -43.80
CA HIS A 109 14.92 6.66 -43.31
C HIS A 109 13.62 6.26 -42.60
N ILE A 110 13.10 7.12 -41.72
CA ILE A 110 11.77 6.97 -41.12
C ILE A 110 10.69 7.61 -41.99
N ALA A 111 9.42 7.27 -41.78
CA ALA A 111 8.29 7.79 -42.55
C ALA A 111 8.22 9.34 -42.65
N ARG A 112 8.73 10.06 -41.62
CA ARG A 112 8.80 11.53 -41.61
C ARG A 112 9.79 12.09 -42.63
N ASN A 113 10.84 11.34 -42.96
CA ASN A 113 11.88 11.74 -43.90
C ASN A 113 11.70 11.07 -45.28
N CYS A 114 10.49 10.56 -45.57
CA CYS A 114 10.23 9.86 -46.80
C CYS A 114 10.06 10.85 -47.96
N SER A 115 10.94 10.75 -48.96
CA SER A 115 10.90 11.55 -50.19
C SER A 115 9.81 11.11 -51.18
N PHE A 116 9.17 9.96 -50.96
CA PHE A 116 8.07 9.49 -51.78
C PHE A 116 6.73 10.09 -51.29
N GLY A 117 6.03 10.76 -52.20
CA GLY A 117 4.63 11.15 -52.07
C GLY A 117 3.75 9.94 -51.73
N ALA A 118 2.54 10.17 -51.24
CA ALA A 118 1.69 9.21 -50.52
C ALA A 118 1.21 7.95 -51.27
N GLU A 119 1.83 7.57 -52.40
CA GLU A 119 1.30 6.60 -53.37
C GLU A 119 2.11 5.30 -53.50
N GLY A 120 2.56 4.70 -52.40
CA GLY A 120 3.28 3.43 -52.53
C GLY A 120 3.38 2.63 -51.25
N ARG A 121 2.39 1.79 -51.00
CA ARG A 121 2.58 0.58 -50.18
C ARG A 121 2.94 -0.55 -51.17
N PRO A 122 4.20 -1.00 -51.26
CA PRO A 122 4.57 -2.07 -52.19
C PRO A 122 3.89 -3.37 -51.75
N GLN A 123 3.17 -4.00 -52.69
CA GLN A 123 2.34 -5.21 -52.50
C GLN A 123 3.13 -6.41 -51.94
N GLU A 124 4.47 -6.41 -52.10
CA GLU A 124 5.36 -7.54 -51.83
C GLU A 124 5.39 -8.03 -50.36
N ARG A 125 5.18 -7.15 -49.35
CA ARG A 125 5.08 -7.63 -47.95
C ARG A 125 3.74 -8.27 -47.65
N VAL A 126 2.66 -7.87 -48.34
CA VAL A 126 1.33 -8.47 -48.15
C VAL A 126 1.38 -9.94 -48.58
N ASP A 127 2.05 -10.24 -49.70
CA ASP A 127 2.22 -11.60 -50.21
C ASP A 127 3.07 -12.48 -49.28
N SER A 128 4.05 -11.88 -48.60
CA SER A 128 4.90 -12.59 -47.61
C SER A 128 4.15 -12.92 -46.32
N ILE A 129 3.26 -12.03 -45.86
CA ILE A 129 2.41 -12.28 -44.69
C ILE A 129 1.36 -13.35 -45.00
N ILE A 130 0.76 -13.31 -46.20
CA ILE A 130 -0.23 -14.32 -46.62
C ILE A 130 0.42 -15.70 -46.75
N LYS A 131 1.62 -15.81 -47.35
CA LYS A 131 2.36 -17.08 -47.41
C LYS A 131 2.66 -17.66 -46.02
N ASN A 132 3.03 -16.83 -45.06
CA ASN A 132 3.31 -17.29 -43.69
C ASN A 132 2.03 -17.74 -42.96
N LEU A 133 0.88 -17.12 -43.23
CA LEU A 133 -0.41 -17.53 -42.69
C LEU A 133 -0.88 -18.87 -43.29
N SER A 134 -0.63 -19.13 -44.57
CA SER A 134 -0.96 -20.40 -45.22
C SER A 134 -0.12 -21.59 -44.72
N ILE A 135 1.08 -21.35 -44.19
CA ILE A 135 1.94 -22.40 -43.61
C ILE A 135 1.46 -22.81 -42.20
N LEU A 136 0.73 -21.94 -41.50
CA LEU A 136 0.21 -22.19 -40.15
C LEU A 136 -1.15 -22.90 -40.13
N SER A 137 -1.73 -23.23 -41.29
CA SER A 137 -3.01 -23.94 -41.43
C SER A 137 -2.88 -25.38 -41.95
N MET A 138 -1.69 -25.96 -41.95
CA MET A 138 -1.43 -27.39 -42.16
C MET A 138 -0.91 -28.02 -40.87
#